data_AF-A0AAV3RFI2-F1
#
_entry.id   AF-A0AAV3RFI2-F1
#
_cell.length_a   1.000
_cell.length_b   1.000
_cell.length_c   1.000
_cell.angle_alpha   90.00
_cell.angle_beta   90.00
_cell.angle_gamma   90.00
#
_symmetry.space_group_name_H-M   'P 1'
#
loop_
_entity.id
_entity.type
_entity.pdbx_description
1 polymer ?
#
loop_
_entity_poly.entity_id
_entity_poly.type
_entity_poly.pdbx_seq_one_letter_code
_entity_poly.pdbx_strand_id
1 'polypeptide(L)'
;MSPPYSLVSGLPITEGSTLWVKAEAFQASKPLILGRLKSGYDEAENPLEVQAIVARHLIRALNASYSLATRSQALENSFQDRVQEVSKRDEGLKKENASLHSENVGLKTENAGLKSEIEQLKARLLTLQREKEVQEQCIQMGERYDALNHRFTSLEGETEYVKEQQKRAQRISELSRKRADEALQKLKEVEDSVPLKVEEACRLREKEAIRQYHFSEDFRNEAGRDAAYCLCCFIRTYKDSNPLIVENYKDFIAGYDADWFTSCDLDAPLTPEEEEDEEAVPQEDEPAV
;
A
#
# COMPACT_ATOMS: atom_id res chain seq x y z
N MET A 1 -26.84 -66.56 16.79
CA MET A 1 -27.41 -67.80 17.32
C MET A 1 -28.88 -67.84 16.91
N SER A 2 -29.19 -68.57 15.85
CA SER A 2 -30.54 -68.76 15.32
C SER A 2 -30.81 -70.28 15.29
N PRO A 3 -32.03 -70.74 15.61
CA PRO A 3 -32.29 -72.17 15.72
C PRO A 3 -32.35 -72.84 14.33
N PRO A 4 -32.01 -74.13 14.21
CA PRO A 4 -32.19 -74.85 12.97
C PRO A 4 -33.66 -75.27 12.86
N TYR A 5 -34.38 -74.74 11.88
CA TYR A 5 -35.63 -75.33 11.44
C TYR A 5 -35.31 -76.63 10.70
N SER A 6 -35.37 -77.75 11.42
CA SER A 6 -35.49 -79.08 10.82
C SER A 6 -36.87 -79.17 10.16
N LEU A 7 -36.89 -78.90 8.85
CA LEU A 7 -38.01 -79.28 7.99
C LEU A 7 -38.15 -80.79 8.03
N VAL A 8 -39.16 -81.25 8.77
CA VAL A 8 -39.62 -82.63 8.77
C VAL A 8 -39.98 -82.97 7.32
N SER A 9 -39.14 -83.81 6.76
CA SER A 9 -39.27 -84.52 5.50
C SER A 9 -40.70 -85.02 5.28
N GLY A 10 -41.17 -84.84 4.05
CA GLY A 10 -42.44 -85.36 3.56
C GLY A 10 -42.64 -86.82 3.96
N LEU A 11 -43.67 -87.04 4.77
CA LEU A 11 -44.27 -88.35 4.87
C LEU A 11 -45.08 -88.56 3.59
N PRO A 12 -44.82 -89.62 2.81
CA PRO A 12 -45.74 -89.99 1.76
C PRO A 12 -47.06 -90.32 2.47
N ILE A 13 -48.15 -89.72 2.01
CA ILE A 13 -49.50 -90.17 2.37
C ILE A 13 -49.60 -91.56 1.76
N THR A 14 -49.18 -92.55 2.53
CA THR A 14 -49.14 -93.95 2.12
C THR A 14 -50.58 -94.42 1.93
N GLU A 15 -50.75 -95.40 1.05
CA GLU A 15 -52.02 -96.09 0.75
C GLU A 15 -52.83 -96.51 2.00
N GLY A 16 -52.18 -96.58 3.17
CA GLY A 16 -52.84 -96.79 4.46
C GLY A 16 -53.87 -95.73 4.84
N SER A 17 -53.66 -94.47 4.49
CA SER A 17 -54.56 -93.34 4.86
C SER A 17 -55.91 -93.44 4.15
N THR A 18 -55.89 -93.79 2.86
CA THR A 18 -57.10 -93.99 2.06
C THR A 18 -57.81 -95.29 2.42
N LEU A 19 -57.07 -96.34 2.81
CA LEU A 19 -57.67 -97.57 3.36
C LEU A 19 -58.36 -97.34 4.70
N TRP A 20 -57.80 -96.50 5.57
CA TRP A 20 -58.38 -96.21 6.89
C TRP A 20 -59.68 -95.40 6.78
N VAL A 21 -59.72 -94.37 5.92
CA VAL A 21 -60.94 -93.59 5.64
C VAL A 21 -62.01 -94.47 4.97
N LYS A 22 -61.62 -95.39 4.08
CA LYS A 22 -62.54 -96.39 3.49
C LYS A 22 -63.11 -97.35 4.55
N ALA A 23 -62.29 -97.76 5.52
CA ALA A 23 -62.70 -98.65 6.60
C ALA A 23 -63.64 -97.96 7.61
N GLU A 24 -63.37 -96.69 7.96
CA GLU A 24 -64.25 -95.90 8.84
C GLU A 24 -65.58 -95.56 8.18
N ALA A 25 -65.59 -95.19 6.90
CA ALA A 25 -66.84 -94.94 6.16
C ALA A 25 -67.71 -96.21 6.05
N PHE A 26 -67.08 -97.39 5.93
CA PHE A 26 -67.78 -98.67 5.96
C PHE A 26 -68.32 -99.01 7.36
N GLN A 27 -67.53 -98.78 8.42
CA GLN A 27 -67.97 -98.95 9.82
C GLN A 27 -69.15 -98.03 10.17
N ALA A 28 -69.11 -96.77 9.74
CA ALA A 28 -70.16 -95.78 10.02
C ALA A 28 -71.47 -96.07 9.26
N SER A 29 -71.40 -96.68 8.07
CA SER A 29 -72.58 -97.06 7.28
C SER A 29 -73.17 -98.43 7.64
N LYS A 30 -72.42 -99.26 8.37
CA LYS A 30 -72.81 -100.60 8.82
C LYS A 30 -74.17 -100.67 9.55
N PRO A 31 -74.51 -99.76 10.48
CA PRO A 31 -75.80 -99.80 11.19
C PRO A 31 -76.99 -99.47 10.30
N LEU A 32 -76.83 -98.52 9.36
CA LEU A 32 -77.84 -98.13 8.38
C LEU A 32 -78.10 -99.23 7.35
N ILE A 33 -77.04 -99.93 6.93
CA ILE A 33 -77.14 -101.08 6.02
C ILE A 33 -77.84 -102.25 6.71
N LEU A 34 -77.44 -102.58 7.95
CA LEU A 34 -78.07 -103.64 8.74
C LEU A 34 -79.54 -103.33 9.09
N GLY A 35 -79.88 -102.07 9.39
CA GLY A 35 -81.25 -101.65 9.66
C GLY A 35 -82.20 -101.80 8.45
N ARG A 36 -81.74 -101.40 7.26
CA ARG A 36 -82.52 -101.57 6.00
C ARG A 36 -82.58 -103.00 5.50
N LEU A 37 -81.52 -103.79 5.75
CA LEU A 37 -81.52 -105.22 5.48
C LEU A 37 -82.54 -105.95 6.35
N LYS A 38 -82.64 -105.58 7.63
CA LYS A 38 -83.58 -106.20 8.57
C LYS A 38 -85.04 -105.93 8.19
N SER A 39 -85.38 -104.68 7.84
CA SER A 39 -86.75 -104.35 7.40
C SER A 39 -87.15 -105.05 6.10
N GLY A 40 -86.22 -105.20 5.15
CA GLY A 40 -86.47 -105.94 3.91
C GLY A 40 -86.46 -107.47 4.06
N TYR A 41 -85.88 -107.99 5.13
CA TYR A 41 -85.96 -109.42 5.50
C TYR A 41 -87.33 -109.78 6.05
N ASP A 42 -87.96 -108.87 6.80
CA ASP A 42 -89.26 -109.08 7.43
C ASP A 42 -90.44 -108.99 6.43
N GLU A 43 -90.24 -108.36 5.26
CA GLU A 43 -91.26 -108.16 4.20
C GLU A 43 -91.19 -109.17 3.05
N ALA A 44 -90.15 -110.01 2.97
CA ALA A 44 -89.90 -110.88 1.83
C ALA A 44 -90.45 -112.31 2.05
N GLU A 45 -91.39 -112.75 1.20
CA GLU A 45 -92.04 -114.07 1.30
C GLU A 45 -91.21 -115.21 0.68
N ASN A 46 -90.15 -114.90 -0.07
CA ASN A 46 -89.32 -115.88 -0.76
C ASN A 46 -87.81 -115.58 -0.60
N PRO A 47 -86.94 -116.57 -0.32
CA PRO A 47 -85.48 -116.40 -0.18
C PRO A 47 -84.78 -115.71 -1.37
N LEU A 48 -85.32 -115.81 -2.59
CA LEU A 48 -84.80 -115.08 -3.76
C LEU A 48 -84.96 -113.55 -3.65
N GLU A 49 -86.03 -113.09 -3.00
CA GLU A 49 -86.35 -111.67 -2.84
C GLU A 49 -85.46 -111.01 -1.80
N VAL A 50 -85.16 -111.73 -0.71
CA VAL A 50 -84.15 -111.37 0.29
C VAL A 50 -82.77 -111.20 -0.35
N GLN A 51 -82.35 -112.16 -1.19
CA GLN A 51 -81.08 -112.07 -1.91
C GLN A 51 -81.04 -110.84 -2.84
N ALA A 52 -82.14 -110.52 -3.51
CA ALA A 52 -82.25 -109.33 -4.36
C ALA A 52 -82.20 -108.01 -3.56
N ILE A 53 -82.78 -107.96 -2.36
CA ILE A 53 -82.71 -106.80 -1.45
C ILE A 53 -81.27 -106.60 -0.95
N VAL A 54 -80.62 -107.68 -0.51
CA VAL A 54 -79.21 -107.67 -0.06
C VAL A 54 -78.29 -107.20 -1.18
N ALA A 55 -78.44 -107.75 -2.39
CA ALA A 55 -77.66 -107.36 -3.56
C ALA A 55 -77.86 -105.87 -3.89
N ARG A 56 -79.10 -105.35 -3.88
CA ARG A 56 -79.38 -103.92 -4.11
C ARG A 56 -78.73 -103.02 -3.06
N HIS A 57 -78.72 -103.41 -1.80
CA HIS A 57 -78.06 -102.63 -0.75
C HIS A 57 -76.53 -102.67 -0.83
N LEU A 58 -75.94 -103.84 -1.12
CA LEU A 58 -74.51 -103.97 -1.36
C LEU A 58 -74.06 -103.12 -2.56
N ILE A 59 -74.79 -103.17 -3.67
CA ILE A 59 -74.51 -102.35 -4.87
C ILE A 59 -74.57 -100.85 -4.52
N ARG A 60 -75.58 -100.39 -3.78
CA ARG A 60 -75.66 -98.99 -3.35
C ARG A 60 -74.50 -98.58 -2.43
N ALA A 61 -74.12 -99.44 -1.49
CA ALA A 61 -73.00 -99.17 -0.58
C ALA A 61 -71.65 -99.12 -1.33
N LEU A 62 -71.44 -100.04 -2.29
CA LEU A 62 -70.27 -100.04 -3.16
C LEU A 62 -70.22 -98.80 -4.06
N ASN A 63 -71.35 -98.37 -4.62
CA ASN A 63 -71.40 -97.14 -5.43
C ASN A 63 -71.12 -95.89 -4.58
N ALA A 64 -71.62 -95.84 -3.34
CA ALA A 64 -71.35 -94.73 -2.42
C ALA A 64 -69.87 -94.69 -1.99
N SER A 65 -69.27 -95.85 -1.68
CA SER A 65 -67.85 -95.93 -1.31
C SER A 65 -66.95 -95.57 -2.49
N TYR A 66 -67.29 -96.01 -3.71
CA TYR A 66 -66.59 -95.64 -4.93
C TYR A 66 -66.65 -94.13 -5.19
N SER A 67 -67.84 -93.51 -5.02
CA SER A 67 -68.02 -92.06 -5.13
C SER A 67 -67.22 -91.27 -4.10
N LEU A 68 -67.18 -91.75 -2.85
CA LEU A 68 -66.35 -91.16 -1.79
C LEU A 68 -64.86 -91.26 -2.11
N ALA A 69 -64.40 -92.42 -2.59
CA ALA A 69 -63.01 -92.62 -2.99
C ALA A 69 -62.60 -91.68 -4.14
N THR A 70 -63.48 -91.50 -5.15
CA THR A 70 -63.22 -90.56 -6.25
C THR A 70 -63.17 -89.11 -5.77
N ARG A 71 -64.06 -88.70 -4.85
CA ARG A 71 -64.01 -87.36 -4.26
C ARG A 71 -62.76 -87.13 -3.40
N SER A 72 -62.37 -88.12 -2.60
CA SER A 72 -61.13 -88.07 -1.80
C SER A 72 -59.91 -87.90 -2.70
N GLN A 73 -59.82 -88.68 -3.78
CA GLN A 73 -58.73 -88.57 -4.74
C GLN A 73 -58.69 -87.19 -5.42
N ALA A 74 -59.86 -86.64 -5.79
CA ALA A 74 -59.95 -85.31 -6.39
C ALA A 74 -59.46 -84.20 -5.42
N LEU A 75 -59.80 -84.32 -4.13
CA LEU A 75 -59.30 -83.40 -3.10
C LEU A 75 -57.79 -83.54 -2.90
N GLU A 76 -57.28 -84.78 -2.83
CA GLU A 76 -55.84 -85.07 -2.73
C GLU A 76 -55.05 -84.40 -3.87
N ASN A 77 -55.51 -84.59 -5.10
CA ASN A 77 -54.91 -83.98 -6.28
C ASN A 77 -54.97 -82.44 -6.19
N SER A 78 -56.11 -81.87 -5.78
CA SER A 78 -56.25 -80.42 -5.58
C SER A 78 -55.31 -79.86 -4.49
N PHE A 79 -55.10 -80.61 -3.40
CA PHE A 79 -54.13 -80.24 -2.38
C PHE A 79 -52.70 -80.28 -2.90
N GLN A 80 -52.34 -81.33 -3.66
CA GLN A 80 -51.01 -81.41 -4.29
C GLN A 80 -50.77 -80.25 -5.25
N ASP A 81 -51.75 -79.88 -6.07
CA ASP A 81 -51.64 -78.74 -6.98
C ASP A 81 -51.38 -77.43 -6.20
N ARG A 82 -52.12 -77.20 -5.12
CA ARG A 82 -51.93 -76.01 -4.26
C ARG A 82 -50.55 -76.00 -3.58
N VAL A 83 -50.08 -77.15 -3.11
CA VAL A 83 -48.74 -77.28 -2.52
C VAL A 83 -47.66 -76.96 -3.55
N GLN A 84 -47.80 -77.47 -4.78
CA GLN A 84 -46.87 -77.15 -5.86
C GLN A 84 -46.89 -75.67 -6.22
N GLU A 85 -48.07 -75.03 -6.26
CA GLU A 85 -48.16 -73.58 -6.49
C GLU A 85 -47.47 -72.77 -5.39
N VAL A 86 -47.71 -73.12 -4.12
CA VAL A 86 -47.07 -72.44 -2.98
C VAL A 86 -45.57 -72.63 -3.04
N SER A 87 -45.08 -73.84 -3.34
CA SER A 87 -43.65 -74.11 -3.51
C SER A 87 -43.03 -73.24 -4.61
N LYS A 88 -43.70 -73.08 -5.76
CA LYS A 88 -43.23 -72.20 -6.85
C LYS A 88 -43.21 -70.73 -6.42
N ARG A 89 -44.21 -70.27 -5.67
CA ARG A 89 -44.25 -68.89 -5.14
C ARG A 89 -43.12 -68.66 -4.13
N ASP A 90 -42.86 -69.61 -3.24
CA ASP A 90 -41.78 -69.53 -2.26
C ASP A 90 -40.40 -69.47 -2.93
N GLU A 91 -40.18 -70.27 -3.99
CA GLU A 91 -38.97 -70.18 -4.80
C GLU A 91 -38.82 -68.82 -5.49
N GLY A 92 -39.93 -68.27 -6.00
CA GLY A 92 -39.98 -66.92 -6.58
C GLY A 92 -39.57 -65.85 -5.57
N LEU A 93 -40.17 -65.86 -4.38
CA LEU A 93 -39.87 -64.92 -3.29
C LEU A 93 -38.41 -65.05 -2.82
N LYS A 94 -37.86 -66.26 -2.75
CA LYS A 94 -36.44 -66.46 -2.40
C LYS A 94 -35.50 -65.81 -3.43
N LYS A 95 -35.81 -65.92 -4.72
CA LYS A 95 -35.02 -65.27 -5.78
C LYS A 95 -35.11 -63.75 -5.71
N GLU A 96 -36.32 -63.22 -5.52
CA GLU A 96 -36.53 -61.78 -5.37
C GLU A 96 -35.79 -61.23 -4.14
N ASN A 97 -35.87 -61.91 -3.01
CA ASN A 97 -35.18 -61.50 -1.79
C ASN A 97 -33.65 -61.53 -1.95
N ALA A 98 -33.11 -62.52 -2.66
CA ALA A 98 -31.68 -62.56 -3.00
C ALA A 98 -31.29 -61.39 -3.93
N SER A 99 -32.14 -61.05 -4.90
CA SER A 99 -31.92 -59.90 -5.79
C SER A 99 -31.90 -58.58 -5.02
N LEU A 100 -32.90 -58.34 -4.16
CA LEU A 100 -32.99 -57.15 -3.31
C LEU A 100 -31.81 -57.05 -2.34
N HIS A 101 -31.34 -58.17 -1.81
CA HIS A 101 -30.16 -58.17 -0.94
C HIS A 101 -28.90 -57.73 -1.70
N SER A 102 -28.71 -58.24 -2.92
CA SER A 102 -27.60 -57.84 -3.79
C SER A 102 -27.65 -56.34 -4.12
N GLU A 103 -28.82 -55.83 -4.47
CA GLU A 103 -29.04 -54.40 -4.75
C GLU A 103 -28.73 -53.53 -3.52
N ASN A 104 -29.17 -53.95 -2.33
CA ASN A 104 -28.90 -53.23 -1.08
C ASN A 104 -27.39 -53.17 -0.78
N VAL A 105 -26.65 -54.26 -1.03
CA VAL A 105 -25.19 -54.28 -0.91
C VAL A 105 -24.57 -53.30 -1.91
N GLY A 106 -25.02 -53.30 -3.17
CA GLY A 106 -24.60 -52.35 -4.20
C GLY A 106 -24.79 -50.89 -3.75
N LEU A 107 -26.00 -50.53 -3.32
CA LEU A 107 -26.31 -49.17 -2.84
C LEU A 107 -25.48 -48.76 -1.61
N LYS A 108 -25.14 -49.70 -0.73
CA LYS A 108 -24.22 -49.43 0.40
C LYS A 108 -22.80 -49.12 -0.07
N THR A 109 -22.31 -49.85 -1.06
CA THR A 109 -20.98 -49.60 -1.64
C THR A 109 -20.92 -48.24 -2.36
N GLU A 110 -21.96 -47.90 -3.13
CA GLU A 110 -22.06 -46.60 -3.80
C GLU A 110 -22.12 -45.45 -2.79
N ASN A 111 -22.95 -45.58 -1.74
CA ASN A 111 -23.01 -44.58 -0.66
C ASN A 111 -21.66 -44.39 0.05
N ALA A 112 -20.88 -45.47 0.24
CA ALA A 112 -19.54 -45.35 0.80
C ALA A 112 -18.59 -44.61 -0.14
N GLY A 113 -18.68 -44.87 -1.45
CA GLY A 113 -17.94 -44.15 -2.49
C GLY A 113 -18.27 -42.65 -2.50
N LEU A 114 -19.55 -42.29 -2.51
CA LEU A 114 -20.00 -40.89 -2.49
C LEU A 114 -19.54 -40.15 -1.22
N LYS A 115 -19.57 -40.81 -0.06
CA LYS A 115 -19.02 -40.23 1.19
C LYS A 115 -17.52 -39.93 1.07
N SER A 116 -16.75 -40.84 0.47
CA SER A 116 -15.32 -40.61 0.23
C SER A 116 -15.09 -39.43 -0.71
N GLU A 117 -15.87 -39.32 -1.79
CA GLU A 117 -15.78 -38.22 -2.75
C GLU A 117 -16.12 -36.87 -2.11
N ILE A 118 -17.17 -36.83 -1.26
CA ILE A 118 -17.53 -35.62 -0.49
C ILE A 118 -16.37 -35.17 0.40
N GLU A 119 -15.69 -36.07 1.11
CA GLU A 119 -14.55 -35.71 1.96
C GLU A 119 -13.35 -35.21 1.14
N GLN A 120 -13.09 -35.80 -0.04
CA GLN A 120 -12.06 -35.29 -0.96
C GLN A 120 -12.39 -33.89 -1.48
N LEU A 121 -13.65 -33.63 -1.83
CA LEU A 121 -14.10 -32.31 -2.27
C LEU A 121 -13.99 -31.26 -1.16
N LYS A 122 -14.33 -31.60 0.09
CA LYS A 122 -14.11 -30.72 1.24
C LYS A 122 -12.63 -30.38 1.43
N ALA A 123 -11.75 -31.37 1.33
CA ALA A 123 -10.31 -31.14 1.42
C ALA A 123 -9.81 -30.19 0.32
N ARG A 124 -10.31 -30.36 -0.92
CA ARG A 124 -9.98 -29.48 -2.04
C ARG A 124 -10.54 -28.06 -1.89
N LEU A 125 -11.71 -27.91 -1.27
CA LEU A 125 -12.28 -26.60 -0.97
C LEU A 125 -11.39 -25.84 0.03
N LEU A 126 -10.91 -26.52 1.08
CA LEU A 126 -9.98 -25.93 2.04
C LEU A 126 -8.65 -25.51 1.43
N THR A 127 -8.11 -26.28 0.47
CA THR A 127 -6.88 -25.88 -0.23
C THR A 127 -7.12 -24.65 -1.11
N LEU A 128 -8.24 -24.61 -1.85
CA LEU A 128 -8.60 -23.45 -2.67
C LEU A 128 -8.82 -22.18 -1.83
N GLN A 129 -9.37 -22.31 -0.63
CA GLN A 129 -9.49 -21.18 0.30
C GLN A 129 -8.12 -20.61 0.70
N ARG A 130 -7.16 -21.48 1.03
CA ARG A 130 -5.78 -21.06 1.32
C ARG A 130 -5.09 -20.43 0.12
N GLU A 131 -5.29 -20.97 -1.08
CA GLU A 131 -4.75 -20.39 -2.32
C GLU A 131 -5.30 -18.98 -2.55
N LYS A 132 -6.60 -18.77 -2.29
CA LYS A 132 -7.21 -17.44 -2.35
C LYS A 132 -6.61 -16.46 -1.33
N GLU A 133 -6.40 -16.90 -0.10
CA GLU A 133 -5.75 -16.07 0.94
C GLU A 133 -4.33 -15.66 0.52
N VAL A 134 -3.55 -16.58 -0.04
CA VAL A 134 -2.21 -16.28 -0.58
C VAL A 134 -2.30 -15.32 -1.76
N GLN A 135 -3.28 -15.47 -2.64
CA GLN A 135 -3.49 -14.54 -3.75
C GLN A 135 -3.79 -13.12 -3.24
N GLU A 136 -4.64 -12.97 -2.22
CA GLU A 136 -4.92 -11.67 -1.58
C GLU A 136 -3.66 -11.07 -0.93
N GLN A 137 -2.82 -11.90 -0.29
CA GLN A 137 -1.53 -11.45 0.25
C GLN A 137 -0.57 -10.98 -0.85
N CYS A 138 -0.53 -11.66 -1.99
CA CYS A 138 0.28 -11.24 -3.14
C CYS A 138 -0.18 -9.88 -3.70
N ILE A 139 -1.49 -9.63 -3.76
CA ILE A 139 -2.05 -8.34 -4.18
C ILE A 139 -1.60 -7.23 -3.21
N GLN A 140 -1.75 -7.45 -1.90
CA GLN A 140 -1.31 -6.49 -0.88
C GLN A 140 0.21 -6.22 -0.94
N MET A 141 1.01 -7.25 -1.22
CA MET A 141 2.45 -7.10 -1.42
C MET A 141 2.78 -6.30 -2.68
N GLY A 142 2.01 -6.49 -3.76
CA GLY A 142 2.12 -5.67 -4.98
C GLY A 142 1.83 -4.19 -4.71
N GLU A 143 0.73 -3.88 -4.03
CA GLU A 143 0.38 -2.50 -3.64
C GLU A 143 1.46 -1.86 -2.76
N ARG A 144 2.04 -2.63 -1.82
CA ARG A 144 3.17 -2.16 -1.00
C ARG A 144 4.41 -1.87 -1.84
N TYR A 145 4.69 -2.71 -2.83
CA TYR A 145 5.81 -2.52 -3.75
C TYR A 145 5.62 -1.23 -4.57
N ASP A 146 4.43 -1.02 -5.12
CA ASP A 146 4.11 0.20 -5.88
C ASP A 146 4.22 1.46 -5.01
N ALA A 147 3.71 1.41 -3.77
CA ALA A 147 3.86 2.50 -2.81
C ALA A 147 5.34 2.79 -2.46
N LEU A 148 6.14 1.74 -2.29
CA LEU A 148 7.58 1.89 -2.05
C LEU A 148 8.28 2.50 -3.26
N ASN A 149 7.90 2.09 -4.48
CA ASN A 149 8.47 2.62 -5.72
C ASN A 149 8.12 4.10 -5.92
N HIS A 150 6.89 4.51 -5.57
CA HIS A 150 6.52 5.93 -5.52
C HIS A 150 7.35 6.72 -4.50
N ARG A 151 7.68 6.13 -3.34
CA ARG A 151 8.58 6.79 -2.38
C ARG A 151 10.01 6.91 -2.92
N PHE A 152 10.52 5.89 -3.60
CA PHE A 152 11.84 5.96 -4.24
C PHE A 152 11.90 7.08 -5.28
N THR A 153 10.94 7.15 -6.20
CA THR A 153 10.87 8.21 -7.21
C THR A 153 10.74 9.61 -6.59
N SER A 154 9.97 9.75 -5.51
CA SER A 154 9.89 11.01 -4.75
C SER A 154 11.24 11.40 -4.12
N LEU A 155 11.93 10.43 -3.49
CA LEU A 155 13.24 10.65 -2.90
C LEU A 155 14.30 11.00 -3.96
N GLU A 156 14.25 10.37 -5.13
CA GLU A 156 15.11 10.74 -6.26
C GLU A 156 14.92 12.22 -6.62
N GLY A 157 13.66 12.68 -6.74
CA GLY A 157 13.36 14.10 -6.97
C GLY A 157 13.88 15.02 -5.86
N GLU A 158 13.73 14.64 -4.59
CA GLU A 158 14.29 15.38 -3.45
C GLU A 158 15.82 15.45 -3.52
N THR A 159 16.50 14.35 -3.88
CA THR A 159 17.97 14.35 -4.01
C THR A 159 18.44 15.24 -5.16
N GLU A 160 17.71 15.29 -6.28
CA GLU A 160 18.01 16.22 -7.37
C GLU A 160 17.83 17.67 -6.95
N TYR A 161 16.75 17.98 -6.22
CA TYR A 161 16.52 19.31 -5.67
C TYR A 161 17.67 19.75 -4.74
N VAL A 162 18.10 18.89 -3.81
CA VAL A 162 19.23 19.19 -2.91
C VAL A 162 20.53 19.41 -3.69
N LYS A 163 20.82 18.59 -4.71
CA LYS A 163 22.00 18.79 -5.58
C LYS A 163 21.95 20.16 -6.27
N GLU A 164 20.78 20.60 -6.72
CA GLU A 164 20.63 21.92 -7.36
C GLU A 164 20.81 23.07 -6.34
N GLN A 165 20.28 22.93 -5.12
CA GLN A 165 20.52 23.91 -4.06
C GLN A 165 22.01 24.00 -3.68
N GLN A 166 22.70 22.87 -3.64
CA GLN A 166 24.14 22.84 -3.39
C GLN A 166 24.93 23.58 -4.49
N LYS A 167 24.59 23.36 -5.76
CA LYS A 167 25.20 24.09 -6.89
C LYS A 167 24.96 25.60 -6.79
N ARG A 168 23.74 26.02 -6.40
CA ARG A 168 23.43 27.44 -6.20
C ARG A 168 24.26 28.05 -5.07
N ALA A 169 24.36 27.35 -3.94
CA ALA A 169 25.20 27.79 -2.81
C ALA A 169 26.69 27.91 -3.22
N GLN A 170 27.20 26.96 -4.01
CA GLN A 170 28.56 27.04 -4.57
C GLN A 170 28.75 28.28 -5.45
N ARG A 171 27.82 28.55 -6.38
CA ARG A 171 27.88 29.76 -7.22
C ARG A 171 27.86 31.05 -6.39
N ILE A 172 27.01 31.12 -5.35
CA ILE A 172 26.95 32.28 -4.44
C ILE A 172 28.28 32.45 -3.69
N SER A 173 28.87 31.36 -3.20
CA SER A 173 30.16 31.37 -2.52
C SER A 173 31.29 31.86 -3.45
N GLU A 174 31.33 31.38 -4.69
CA GLU A 174 32.29 31.82 -5.71
C GLU A 174 32.13 33.30 -6.05
N LEU A 175 30.89 33.78 -6.24
CA LEU A 175 30.62 35.20 -6.49
C LEU A 175 31.02 36.07 -5.29
N SER A 176 30.77 35.61 -4.06
CA SER A 176 31.16 36.31 -2.84
C SER A 176 32.69 36.41 -2.73
N ARG A 177 33.40 35.33 -3.08
CA ARG A 177 34.86 35.32 -3.16
C ARG A 177 35.40 36.28 -4.22
N LYS A 178 34.85 36.27 -5.43
CA LYS A 178 35.23 37.22 -6.50
C LYS A 178 35.04 38.67 -6.07
N ARG A 179 33.90 39.00 -5.44
CA ARG A 179 33.64 40.34 -4.89
C ARG A 179 34.62 40.73 -3.80
N ALA A 180 35.01 39.78 -2.93
CA ALA A 180 36.03 40.02 -1.90
C ALA A 180 37.41 40.26 -2.53
N ASP A 181 37.79 39.49 -3.54
CA ASP A 181 39.04 39.66 -4.28
C ASP A 181 39.07 41.01 -5.02
N GLU A 182 37.97 41.41 -5.67
CA GLU A 182 37.80 42.74 -6.30
C GLU A 182 37.89 43.88 -5.27
N ALA A 183 37.27 43.72 -4.10
CA ALA A 183 37.35 44.71 -3.02
C ALA A 183 38.78 44.83 -2.47
N LEU A 184 39.48 43.71 -2.29
CA LEU A 184 40.90 43.70 -1.91
C LEU A 184 41.77 44.37 -2.97
N GLN A 185 41.50 44.15 -4.26
CA GLN A 185 42.22 44.82 -5.33
C GLN A 185 41.99 46.33 -5.31
N LYS A 186 40.74 46.79 -5.17
CA LYS A 186 40.42 48.22 -5.02
C LYS A 186 41.07 48.84 -3.79
N LEU A 187 41.11 48.10 -2.66
CA LEU A 187 41.80 48.56 -1.46
C LEU A 187 43.30 48.74 -1.70
N LYS A 188 43.95 47.82 -2.42
CA LYS A 188 45.35 47.96 -2.82
C LYS A 188 45.58 49.16 -3.74
N GLU A 189 44.71 49.36 -4.73
CA GLU A 189 44.78 50.54 -5.61
C GLU A 189 44.64 51.86 -4.81
N VAL A 190 43.75 51.89 -3.83
CA VAL A 190 43.63 53.03 -2.91
C VAL A 190 44.89 53.17 -2.06
N GLU A 191 45.37 52.10 -1.44
CA GLU A 191 46.60 52.07 -0.62
C GLU A 191 47.82 52.57 -1.41
N ASP A 192 47.97 52.19 -2.68
CA ASP A 192 49.03 52.65 -3.57
C ASP A 192 48.86 54.13 -3.97
N SER A 193 47.61 54.62 -4.08
CA SER A 193 47.32 56.01 -4.45
C SER A 193 47.42 57.01 -3.28
N VAL A 194 47.24 56.55 -2.04
CA VAL A 194 47.27 57.39 -0.84
C VAL A 194 48.64 58.06 -0.64
N PRO A 195 49.79 57.37 -0.71
CA PRO A 195 51.10 58.00 -0.58
C PRO A 195 51.31 59.08 -1.64
N LEU A 196 50.88 58.85 -2.89
CA LEU A 196 50.99 59.82 -3.98
C LEU A 196 50.16 61.09 -3.71
N LYS A 197 48.91 60.92 -3.26
CA LYS A 197 48.04 62.05 -2.91
C LYS A 197 48.54 62.80 -1.67
N VAL A 198 49.09 62.09 -0.69
CA VAL A 198 49.72 62.70 0.49
C VAL A 198 50.98 63.45 0.10
N GLU A 199 51.80 62.92 -0.82
CA GLU A 199 53.00 63.58 -1.33
C GLU A 199 52.66 64.83 -2.16
N GLU A 200 51.65 64.76 -3.03
CA GLU A 200 51.12 65.93 -3.74
C GLU A 200 50.56 66.99 -2.79
N ALA A 201 49.78 66.59 -1.79
CA ALA A 201 49.25 67.51 -0.78
C ALA A 201 50.37 68.15 0.07
N CYS A 202 51.42 67.40 0.42
CA CYS A 202 52.60 67.93 1.08
C CYS A 202 53.34 68.94 0.20
N ARG A 203 53.55 68.65 -1.09
CA ARG A 203 54.16 69.59 -2.05
C ARG A 203 53.33 70.86 -2.24
N LEU A 204 52.00 70.75 -2.26
CA LEU A 204 51.10 71.90 -2.33
C LEU A 204 51.21 72.76 -1.07
N ARG A 205 51.21 72.15 0.12
CA ARG A 205 51.44 72.89 1.39
C ARG A 205 52.82 73.54 1.43
N GLU A 206 53.84 72.89 0.90
CA GLU A 206 55.20 73.44 0.83
C GLU A 206 55.26 74.65 -0.11
N LYS A 207 54.63 74.57 -1.29
CA LYS A 207 54.49 75.73 -2.20
C LYS A 207 53.70 76.88 -1.57
N GLU A 208 52.64 76.57 -0.82
CA GLU A 208 51.86 77.58 -0.11
C GLU A 208 52.67 78.27 1.00
N ALA A 209 53.43 77.48 1.78
CA ALA A 209 54.33 78.01 2.81
C ALA A 209 55.42 78.90 2.22
N ILE A 210 55.99 78.52 1.06
CA ILE A 210 56.98 79.35 0.34
C ILE A 210 56.35 80.67 -0.14
N ARG A 211 55.12 80.65 -0.66
CA ARG A 211 54.40 81.87 -1.05
C ARG A 211 54.15 82.79 0.14
N GLN A 212 53.72 82.25 1.27
CA GLN A 212 53.52 83.01 2.50
C GLN A 212 54.84 83.59 3.04
N TYR A 213 55.95 82.86 2.89
CA TYR A 213 57.27 83.33 3.31
C TYR A 213 57.76 84.50 2.44
N HIS A 214 57.62 84.41 1.11
CA HIS A 214 57.97 85.49 0.19
C HIS A 214 57.10 86.73 0.39
N PHE A 215 55.78 86.57 0.61
CA PHE A 215 54.90 87.69 0.93
C PHE A 215 55.32 88.42 2.22
N SER A 216 55.78 87.67 3.24
CA SER A 216 56.32 88.25 4.48
C SER A 216 57.65 88.98 4.28
N GLU A 217 58.48 88.52 3.34
CA GLU A 217 59.79 89.11 3.04
C GLU A 217 59.64 90.42 2.26
N ASP A 218 58.73 90.47 1.30
CA ASP A 218 58.39 91.70 0.57
C ASP A 218 57.79 92.76 1.51
N PHE A 219 56.91 92.35 2.43
CA PHE A 219 56.34 93.26 3.43
C PHE A 219 57.41 93.83 4.40
N ARG A 220 58.43 93.04 4.76
CA ARG A 220 59.57 93.55 5.56
C ARG A 220 60.44 94.53 4.78
N ASN A 221 60.65 94.29 3.50
CA ASN A 221 61.44 95.16 2.63
C ASN A 221 60.73 96.48 2.31
N GLU A 222 59.40 96.50 2.34
CA GLU A 222 58.59 97.71 2.14
C GLU A 222 58.45 98.52 3.45
N ALA A 223 58.16 97.86 4.58
CA ALA A 223 58.15 98.51 5.89
C ALA A 223 59.52 99.08 6.31
N GLY A 224 60.62 98.41 5.91
CA GLY A 224 61.98 98.92 6.11
C GLY A 224 62.31 100.15 5.26
N ARG A 225 61.72 100.27 4.06
CA ARG A 225 61.88 101.44 3.18
C ARG A 225 61.13 102.66 3.73
N ASP A 226 59.91 102.47 4.22
CA ASP A 226 59.12 103.56 4.81
C ASP A 226 59.74 104.11 6.10
N ALA A 227 60.29 103.24 6.96
CA ALA A 227 60.99 103.66 8.17
C ALA A 227 62.26 104.49 7.86
N ALA A 228 63.03 104.10 6.84
CA ALA A 228 64.20 104.84 6.39
C ALA A 228 63.81 106.19 5.75
N TYR A 229 62.71 106.26 5.00
CA TYR A 229 62.17 107.51 4.47
C TYR A 229 61.78 108.49 5.58
N CYS A 230 61.06 108.02 6.61
CA CYS A 230 60.70 108.85 7.77
C CYS A 230 61.94 109.36 8.54
N LEU A 231 62.97 108.52 8.70
CA LEU A 231 64.20 108.91 9.39
C LEU A 231 65.01 109.96 8.58
N CYS A 232 65.03 109.83 7.25
CA CYS A 232 65.63 110.84 6.35
C CYS A 232 64.91 112.19 6.43
N CYS A 233 63.57 112.19 6.45
CA CYS A 233 62.79 113.41 6.67
C CYS A 233 63.14 114.05 8.02
N PHE A 234 63.19 113.26 9.10
CA PHE A 234 63.51 113.74 10.45
C PHE A 234 64.91 114.37 10.54
N ILE A 235 65.94 113.74 9.96
CA ILE A 235 67.30 114.27 9.95
C ILE A 235 67.36 115.59 9.14
N ARG A 236 66.60 115.71 8.04
CA ARG A 236 66.60 116.91 7.18
C ARG A 236 65.94 118.11 7.86
N THR A 237 64.91 117.90 8.68
CA THR A 237 64.24 119.00 9.42
C THR A 237 65.05 119.49 10.62
N TYR A 238 65.84 118.63 11.27
CA TYR A 238 66.57 118.97 12.50
C TYR A 238 68.06 119.29 12.30
N LYS A 239 68.60 119.10 11.08
CA LYS A 239 70.01 119.36 10.73
C LYS A 239 70.48 120.78 11.10
N ASP A 240 69.60 121.77 11.00
CA ASP A 240 69.95 123.18 11.27
C ASP A 240 69.78 123.57 12.75
N SER A 241 69.18 122.70 13.57
CA SER A 241 68.91 122.98 14.99
C SER A 241 69.89 122.29 15.95
N ASN A 242 70.60 121.24 15.54
CA ASN A 242 71.58 120.55 16.38
C ASN A 242 72.63 119.77 15.56
N PRO A 243 73.86 120.28 15.39
CA PRO A 243 74.89 119.64 14.55
C PRO A 243 75.37 118.27 15.06
N LEU A 244 75.10 117.91 16.32
CA LEU A 244 75.45 116.60 16.89
C LEU A 244 74.57 115.45 16.37
N ILE A 245 73.40 115.75 15.78
CA ILE A 245 72.52 114.73 15.20
C ILE A 245 73.09 114.19 13.90
N VAL A 246 73.84 114.98 13.13
CA VAL A 246 74.43 114.53 11.86
C VAL A 246 75.62 113.59 12.09
N GLU A 247 76.38 113.75 13.17
CA GLU A 247 77.52 112.87 13.47
C GLU A 247 77.10 111.50 13.99
N ASN A 248 76.06 111.41 14.82
CA ASN A 248 75.62 110.13 15.39
C ASN A 248 74.94 109.19 14.38
N TYR A 249 74.50 109.70 13.22
CA TYR A 249 73.79 108.91 12.21
C TYR A 249 74.58 108.72 10.90
N LYS A 250 75.83 109.18 10.83
CA LYS A 250 76.69 108.98 9.64
C LYS A 250 76.91 107.50 9.31
N ASP A 251 77.10 106.66 10.32
CA ASP A 251 77.32 105.22 10.13
C ASP A 251 76.03 104.48 9.73
N PHE A 252 74.87 104.99 10.14
CA PHE A 252 73.56 104.45 9.73
C PHE A 252 73.26 104.78 8.26
N ILE A 253 73.64 105.98 7.80
CA ILE A 253 73.47 106.41 6.40
C ILE A 253 74.49 105.71 5.47
N ALA A 254 75.70 105.39 5.95
CA ALA A 254 76.73 104.70 5.17
C ALA A 254 76.39 103.23 4.85
N GLY A 255 75.39 102.64 5.53
CA GLY A 255 74.92 101.27 5.27
C GLY A 255 73.85 101.15 4.18
N TYR A 256 73.36 102.26 3.64
CA TYR A 256 72.36 102.27 2.56
C TYR A 256 72.96 102.78 1.26
N ASP A 257 72.65 102.10 0.16
CA ASP A 257 73.23 102.30 -1.16
C ASP A 257 73.09 103.76 -1.64
N ALA A 258 74.22 104.36 -2.03
CA ALA A 258 74.36 105.80 -2.31
C ALA A 258 73.52 106.28 -3.52
N ASP A 259 73.02 105.35 -4.33
CA ASP A 259 72.19 105.62 -5.51
C ASP A 259 70.71 105.91 -5.18
N TRP A 260 70.26 105.69 -3.92
CA TRP A 260 68.88 106.03 -3.52
C TRP A 260 68.67 107.53 -3.29
N PHE A 261 69.68 108.26 -2.80
CA PHE A 261 69.49 109.65 -2.36
C PHE A 261 69.28 110.67 -3.51
N THR A 262 69.50 110.27 -4.75
CA THR A 262 69.49 111.15 -5.93
C THR A 262 68.24 111.04 -6.81
N SER A 263 67.28 110.15 -6.50
CA SER A 263 66.12 109.88 -7.39
C SER A 263 64.73 110.23 -6.83
N CYS A 264 64.64 110.83 -5.63
CA CYS A 264 63.35 111.25 -5.07
C CYS A 264 62.88 112.62 -5.62
N ASP A 265 62.42 112.62 -6.87
CA ASP A 265 61.53 113.66 -7.42
C ASP A 265 60.16 113.56 -6.73
N LEU A 266 59.78 114.60 -5.99
CA LEU A 266 58.68 114.62 -5.03
C LEU A 266 57.41 115.34 -5.53
N ASP A 267 57.15 115.32 -6.84
CA ASP A 267 56.01 116.01 -7.48
C ASP A 267 55.13 115.08 -8.34
N ALA A 268 54.55 114.01 -7.76
CA ALA A 268 53.53 113.22 -8.44
C ALA A 268 52.36 112.81 -7.50
N PRO A 269 51.09 113.12 -7.87
CA PRO A 269 49.91 112.83 -7.04
C PRO A 269 49.43 111.37 -7.14
N LEU A 270 49.00 110.83 -5.99
CA LEU A 270 48.39 109.51 -5.79
C LEU A 270 47.00 109.40 -6.43
N THR A 271 46.68 108.25 -7.02
CA THR A 271 45.31 107.83 -7.39
C THR A 271 45.02 106.41 -6.89
N PRO A 272 43.76 106.07 -6.56
CA PRO A 272 43.43 104.92 -5.71
C PRO A 272 42.74 103.75 -6.44
N GLU A 273 42.88 102.58 -5.82
CA GLU A 273 41.93 101.43 -5.76
C GLU A 273 41.68 100.59 -7.03
N GLU A 274 41.65 99.26 -6.85
CA GLU A 274 40.51 98.41 -7.24
C GLU A 274 40.64 96.99 -6.62
N GLU A 275 39.53 96.58 -5.99
CA GLU A 275 39.20 95.28 -5.39
C GLU A 275 38.70 94.28 -6.47
N GLU A 276 38.13 93.15 -6.01
CA GLU A 276 37.35 92.11 -6.73
C GLU A 276 38.12 90.80 -7.03
N ASP A 277 37.60 89.58 -6.85
CA ASP A 277 36.39 89.08 -6.17
C ASP A 277 36.49 87.55 -6.05
N GLU A 278 35.84 86.98 -5.03
CA GLU A 278 35.64 85.54 -4.80
C GLU A 278 34.36 85.03 -5.50
N GLU A 279 34.45 83.90 -6.22
CA GLU A 279 33.32 83.02 -6.58
C GLU A 279 33.83 81.57 -6.69
N ALA A 280 33.10 80.48 -6.52
CA ALA A 280 31.86 80.10 -5.83
C ALA A 280 31.78 78.57 -6.01
N VAL A 281 31.28 77.83 -5.01
CA VAL A 281 31.14 76.36 -4.99
C VAL A 281 29.69 75.95 -5.30
N PRO A 282 29.45 74.82 -6.01
CA PRO A 282 28.21 74.04 -5.86
C PRO A 282 28.53 72.59 -5.45
N GLN A 283 28.17 72.15 -4.24
CA GLN A 283 26.91 71.53 -3.78
C GLN A 283 26.56 70.17 -4.41
N GLU A 284 26.48 69.18 -3.51
CA GLU A 284 26.21 67.75 -3.66
C GLU A 284 24.70 67.47 -3.72
N ASP A 285 24.30 66.45 -4.49
CA ASP A 285 22.97 65.82 -4.42
C ASP A 285 23.10 64.33 -4.05
N GLU A 286 22.43 63.94 -2.95
CA GLU A 286 22.18 62.55 -2.55
C GLU A 286 20.96 61.94 -3.27
N PRO A 287 20.88 60.60 -3.43
CA PRO A 287 19.79 59.93 -4.15
C PRO A 287 18.65 59.44 -3.23
N ALA A 288 17.44 59.39 -3.79
CA ALA A 288 16.24 58.84 -3.15
C ALA A 288 16.04 57.32 -3.41
N VAL A 289 15.58 56.68 -2.34
CA VAL A 289 14.94 55.35 -2.10
C VAL A 289 14.45 54.55 -3.32
#